data_AF-A0A812K0C6-F1
#
_entry.id   AF-A0A812K0C6-F1
#
_cell.length_a   1.000
_cell.length_b   1.000
_cell.length_c   1.000
_cell.angle_alpha   90.00
_cell.angle_beta   90.00
_cell.angle_gamma   90.00
#
_symmetry.space_group_name_H-M   'P 1'
#
loop_
_entity.id
_entity.type
_entity.pdbx_description
1 polymer ?
#
loop_
_entity_poly.entity_id
_entity_poly.type
_entity_poly.pdbx_seq_one_letter_code
_entity_poly.pdbx_strand_id
1 'polypeptide(L)'
;MGSAAASATRRLGGVIKGSRICDDLELQELLLGWERLGLTLSGVILQAEHKETVKEYDMNHDSWTATDTILGENQLVVKTVGDGLLTLRLTAQGFKWEHVGSYRLGGKSKDGQSLLKVVDSSTKAFKVDDLRESLEEIRHTKYGKQSGCVPFEEFALRLFERLAGRACEGQRDLDPLKGVEHPSAKGSSGQHQQRLSR
;
A
#
# COMPACT_ATOMS: atom_id res chain seq x y z
N MET A 1 -46.35 -12.20 -29.26
CA MET A 1 -45.72 -12.35 -27.94
C MET A 1 -44.52 -13.27 -28.08
N GLY A 2 -43.32 -12.70 -28.12
CA GLY A 2 -42.05 -13.45 -28.23
C GLY A 2 -41.04 -12.73 -27.36
N SER A 3 -40.90 -13.22 -26.13
CA SER A 3 -40.08 -12.64 -25.07
C SER A 3 -38.60 -12.76 -25.45
N ALA A 4 -37.95 -11.62 -25.67
CA ALA A 4 -36.50 -11.56 -25.77
C ALA A 4 -35.92 -11.77 -24.37
N ALA A 5 -35.55 -13.02 -24.07
CA ALA A 5 -34.64 -13.32 -22.98
C ALA A 5 -33.30 -12.64 -23.29
N ALA A 6 -33.12 -11.43 -22.77
CA ALA A 6 -31.85 -10.76 -22.74
C ALA A 6 -30.91 -11.61 -21.88
N SER A 7 -30.16 -12.47 -22.55
CA SER A 7 -29.02 -13.18 -21.97
C SER A 7 -28.07 -12.11 -21.44
N ALA A 8 -28.07 -11.93 -20.13
CA ALA A 8 -27.16 -11.05 -19.42
C ALA A 8 -25.75 -11.65 -19.52
N THR A 9 -25.13 -11.45 -20.68
CA THR A 9 -23.71 -11.67 -20.88
C THR A 9 -22.99 -10.81 -19.85
N ARG A 10 -22.49 -11.45 -18.79
CA ARG A 10 -21.59 -10.84 -17.81
C ARG A 10 -20.42 -10.23 -18.57
N ARG A 11 -20.47 -8.92 -18.81
CA ARG A 11 -19.33 -8.14 -19.30
C ARG A 11 -18.35 -7.98 -18.14
N LEU A 12 -17.61 -9.03 -17.83
CA LEU A 12 -16.47 -9.00 -16.91
C LEU A 12 -15.35 -8.22 -17.60
N GLY A 13 -15.29 -6.91 -17.38
CA GLY A 13 -14.24 -6.04 -17.95
C GLY A 13 -14.67 -4.59 -18.20
N GLY A 14 -15.60 -4.07 -17.40
CA GLY A 14 -16.03 -2.68 -17.49
C GLY A 14 -15.03 -1.71 -16.86
N VAL A 15 -15.09 -0.45 -17.28
CA VAL A 15 -14.37 0.65 -16.62
C VAL A 15 -15.14 1.08 -15.38
N ILE A 16 -14.44 1.18 -14.25
CA ILE A 16 -14.97 1.64 -12.96
C ILE A 16 -14.38 3.01 -12.68
N LYS A 17 -15.24 4.02 -12.49
CA LYS A 17 -14.79 5.37 -12.10
C LYS A 17 -14.55 5.43 -10.60
N GLY A 18 -13.46 6.09 -10.18
CA GLY A 18 -13.14 6.31 -8.78
C GLY A 18 -14.25 7.02 -8.01
N SER A 19 -14.99 7.91 -8.66
CA SER A 19 -16.15 8.58 -8.04
C SER A 19 -17.13 7.61 -7.37
N ARG A 20 -17.23 6.35 -7.84
CA ARG A 20 -18.12 5.35 -7.22
C ARG A 20 -17.80 5.04 -5.76
N ILE A 21 -16.53 5.10 -5.32
CA ILE A 21 -16.19 4.91 -3.90
C ILE A 21 -16.38 6.20 -3.10
N CYS A 22 -16.15 7.35 -3.74
CA CYS A 22 -16.38 8.66 -3.13
C CYS A 22 -17.88 8.94 -2.91
N ASP A 23 -18.73 8.42 -3.79
CA ASP A 23 -20.19 8.58 -3.78
C ASP A 23 -20.91 7.45 -3.00
N ASP A 24 -20.17 6.49 -2.43
CA ASP A 24 -20.72 5.41 -1.62
C ASP A 24 -21.23 5.96 -0.27
N LEU A 25 -22.55 6.10 -0.14
CA LEU A 25 -23.18 6.79 0.97
C LEU A 25 -22.88 6.13 2.33
N GLU A 26 -22.92 4.80 2.40
CA GLU A 26 -22.66 4.07 3.63
C GLU A 26 -21.20 4.24 4.08
N LEU A 27 -20.25 4.18 3.14
CA LEU A 27 -18.84 4.44 3.45
C LEU A 27 -18.63 5.89 3.91
N GLN A 28 -19.22 6.87 3.22
CA GLN A 28 -19.07 8.27 3.60
C GLN A 28 -19.70 8.57 4.97
N GLU A 29 -20.85 7.98 5.30
CA GLU A 29 -21.46 8.10 6.62
C GLU A 29 -20.58 7.49 7.71
N LEU A 30 -19.97 6.33 7.46
CA LEU A 30 -19.00 5.72 8.38
C LEU A 30 -17.81 6.64 8.64
N LEU A 31 -17.17 7.14 7.57
CA LEU A 31 -15.99 8.02 7.68
C LEU A 31 -16.33 9.34 8.38
N LEU A 32 -17.47 9.96 8.05
CA LEU A 32 -17.95 11.17 8.74
C LEU A 32 -18.26 10.89 10.22
N GLY A 33 -18.83 9.72 10.53
CA GLY A 33 -19.05 9.28 11.90
C GLY A 33 -17.75 9.19 12.69
N TRP A 34 -16.74 8.53 12.13
CA TRP A 34 -15.41 8.42 12.74
C TRP A 34 -14.73 9.77 12.92
N GLU A 35 -14.83 10.66 11.93
CA GLU A 35 -14.29 12.01 12.02
C GLU A 35 -14.95 12.80 13.16
N ARG A 36 -16.28 12.77 13.27
CA ARG A 36 -17.01 13.43 14.37
C ARG A 36 -16.64 12.89 15.75
N LEU A 37 -16.30 11.61 15.84
CA LEU A 37 -15.82 10.97 17.07
C LEU A 37 -14.34 11.30 17.38
N GLY A 38 -13.63 12.00 16.49
CA GLY A 38 -12.21 12.29 16.64
C GLY A 38 -11.33 11.03 16.53
N LEU A 39 -11.80 10.01 15.82
CA LEU A 39 -11.09 8.75 15.68
C LEU A 39 -9.77 8.97 14.92
N THR A 40 -8.72 8.30 15.38
CA THR A 40 -7.41 8.27 14.72
C THR A 40 -7.17 6.89 14.11
N LEU A 41 -6.53 6.85 12.94
CA LEU A 41 -6.15 5.62 12.25
C LEU A 41 -4.71 5.28 12.64
N SER A 42 -4.49 4.07 13.17
CA SER A 42 -3.22 3.62 13.77
C SER A 42 -2.25 2.99 12.78
N GLY A 43 -2.68 2.81 11.53
CA GLY A 43 -1.84 2.28 10.49
C GLY A 43 -2.62 1.76 9.30
N VAL A 44 -1.86 1.33 8.31
CA VAL A 44 -2.38 0.82 7.04
C VAL A 44 -1.57 -0.43 6.64
N ILE A 45 -2.25 -1.41 6.05
CA ILE A 45 -1.66 -2.67 5.58
C ILE A 45 -2.06 -2.83 4.11
N LEU A 46 -1.08 -3.15 3.28
CA LEU A 46 -1.32 -3.64 1.93
C LEU A 46 -1.31 -5.17 1.96
N GLN A 47 -2.38 -5.77 1.46
CA GLN A 47 -2.45 -7.21 1.22
C GLN A 47 -2.57 -7.49 -0.27
N ALA A 48 -1.82 -8.46 -0.78
CA ALA A 48 -1.83 -8.85 -2.19
C ALA A 48 -1.64 -10.36 -2.35
N GLU A 49 -1.96 -10.90 -3.53
CA GLU A 49 -1.73 -12.32 -3.85
C GLU A 49 -0.24 -12.68 -3.79
N HIS A 50 0.60 -11.83 -4.36
CA HIS A 50 2.04 -12.05 -4.40
C HIS A 50 2.84 -10.75 -4.32
N LYS A 51 4.06 -10.87 -3.77
CA LYS A 51 5.12 -9.87 -3.86
C LYS A 51 6.37 -10.57 -4.36
N GLU A 52 6.89 -10.10 -5.47
CA GLU A 52 8.16 -10.55 -6.05
C GLU A 52 9.25 -9.56 -5.66
N THR A 53 10.41 -10.07 -5.25
CA THR A 53 11.60 -9.27 -4.98
C THR A 53 12.75 -9.82 -5.81
N VAL A 54 13.18 -9.07 -6.82
CA VAL A 54 14.35 -9.41 -7.63
C VAL A 54 15.56 -8.72 -7.01
N LYS A 55 16.64 -9.47 -6.76
CA LYS A 55 17.90 -8.92 -6.24
C LYS A 55 18.97 -8.98 -7.31
N GLU A 56 19.59 -7.85 -7.58
CA GLU A 56 20.64 -7.73 -8.58
C GLU A 56 21.86 -7.09 -7.95
N TYR A 57 23.04 -7.55 -8.37
CA TYR A 57 24.30 -6.93 -8.00
C TYR A 57 24.77 -6.07 -9.16
N ASP A 58 24.87 -4.78 -8.93
CA ASP A 58 25.44 -3.83 -9.88
C ASP A 58 26.96 -3.79 -9.72
N MET A 59 27.67 -4.38 -10.69
CA MET A 59 29.13 -4.41 -10.72
C MET A 59 29.76 -3.03 -10.89
N ASN A 60 29.08 -2.08 -11.54
CA ASN A 60 29.63 -0.75 -11.78
C ASN A 60 29.63 0.09 -10.50
N HIS A 61 28.58 -0.08 -9.69
CA HIS A 61 28.40 0.65 -8.46
C HIS A 61 28.83 -0.15 -7.22
N ASP A 62 29.27 -1.41 -7.39
CA ASP A 62 29.58 -2.33 -6.29
C ASP A 62 28.47 -2.29 -5.23
N SER A 63 27.24 -2.61 -5.66
CA SER A 63 26.07 -2.57 -4.78
C SER A 63 25.02 -3.63 -5.09
N TRP A 64 24.33 -4.05 -4.04
CA TRP A 64 23.10 -4.84 -4.16
C TRP A 64 21.87 -3.96 -4.22
N THR A 65 21.01 -4.23 -5.19
CA THR A 65 19.71 -3.59 -5.34
C THR A 65 18.62 -4.66 -5.21
N ALA A 66 17.48 -4.29 -4.63
CA ALA A 66 16.26 -5.08 -4.68
C ALA A 66 15.17 -4.30 -5.38
N THR A 67 14.46 -4.94 -6.29
CA THR A 67 13.28 -4.40 -6.94
C THR A 67 12.07 -5.17 -6.45
N ASP A 68 11.17 -4.48 -5.76
CA ASP A 68 9.92 -5.05 -5.25
C ASP A 68 8.77 -4.78 -6.24
N THR A 69 8.01 -5.82 -6.59
CA THR A 69 6.82 -5.76 -7.45
C THR A 69 5.65 -6.48 -6.78
N ILE A 70 4.49 -5.83 -6.71
CA ILE A 70 3.25 -6.38 -6.18
C ILE A 70 2.42 -6.94 -7.34
N LEU A 71 2.02 -8.21 -7.24
CA LEU A 71 1.33 -8.91 -8.31
C LEU A 71 -0.05 -9.40 -7.87
N GLY A 72 -0.98 -9.37 -8.81
CA GLY A 72 -2.32 -9.91 -8.65
C GLY A 72 -3.26 -9.02 -7.87
N GLU A 73 -4.38 -9.60 -7.43
CA GLU A 73 -5.39 -8.86 -6.68
C GLU A 73 -4.82 -8.34 -5.36
N ASN A 74 -5.28 -7.16 -4.94
CA ASN A 74 -4.87 -6.57 -3.67
C ASN A 74 -5.99 -5.80 -2.97
N GLN A 75 -5.74 -5.50 -1.69
CA GLN A 75 -6.63 -4.74 -0.85
C GLN A 75 -5.85 -3.93 0.17
N LEU A 76 -6.46 -2.82 0.58
CA LEU A 76 -5.97 -1.98 1.65
C LEU A 76 -6.73 -2.31 2.93
N VAL A 77 -6.02 -2.43 4.04
CA VAL A 77 -6.62 -2.54 5.37
C VAL A 77 -6.17 -1.36 6.22
N VAL A 78 -7.10 -0.54 6.64
CA VAL A 78 -6.90 0.59 7.54
C VAL A 78 -7.23 0.15 8.96
N LYS A 79 -6.32 0.40 9.90
CA LYS A 79 -6.54 0.12 11.32
C LYS A 79 -7.01 1.38 12.02
N THR A 80 -8.09 1.28 12.77
CA THR A 80 -8.54 2.37 13.66
C THR A 80 -7.87 2.26 15.03
N VAL A 81 -7.97 3.30 15.86
CA VAL A 81 -7.71 3.23 17.30
C VAL A 81 -9.04 2.95 18.02
N GLY A 82 -9.23 1.71 18.50
CA GLY A 82 -10.40 1.27 19.27
C GLY A 82 -11.53 0.60 18.48
N ASP A 83 -11.67 0.82 17.17
CA ASP A 83 -12.89 0.44 16.41
C ASP A 83 -12.68 -0.68 15.38
N GLY A 84 -11.52 -1.33 15.36
CA GLY A 84 -11.20 -2.43 14.45
C GLY A 84 -10.56 -2.03 13.11
N LEU A 85 -11.07 -2.59 12.00
CA LEU A 85 -10.43 -2.57 10.68
C LEU A 85 -11.42 -2.16 9.58
N LEU A 86 -10.99 -1.30 8.66
CA LEU A 86 -11.68 -1.03 7.40
C LEU A 86 -10.87 -1.61 6.25
N THR A 87 -11.48 -2.53 5.50
CA THR A 87 -10.90 -3.10 4.28
C THR A 87 -11.46 -2.38 3.07
N LEU A 88 -10.61 -2.00 2.11
CA LEU A 88 -10.97 -1.39 0.84
C LEU A 88 -10.35 -2.20 -0.30
N ARG A 89 -11.16 -2.55 -1.30
CA ARG A 89 -10.71 -3.33 -2.45
C ARG A 89 -11.44 -2.89 -3.72
N LEU A 90 -10.74 -2.94 -4.84
CA LEU A 90 -11.33 -2.78 -6.16
C LEU A 90 -11.21 -4.09 -6.94
N THR A 91 -12.30 -4.50 -7.59
CA THR A 91 -12.36 -5.66 -8.47
C THR A 91 -13.04 -5.28 -9.78
N ALA A 92 -13.03 -6.16 -10.77
CA ALA A 92 -13.82 -5.98 -12.00
C ALA A 92 -15.34 -5.83 -11.77
N GLN A 93 -15.84 -6.16 -10.57
CA GLN A 93 -17.25 -6.03 -10.18
C GLN A 93 -17.57 -4.65 -9.57
N GLY A 94 -16.57 -3.92 -9.08
CA GLY A 94 -16.78 -2.72 -8.30
C GLY A 94 -15.79 -2.56 -7.15
N PHE A 95 -15.90 -1.43 -6.48
CA PHE A 95 -15.36 -1.24 -5.14
C PHE A 95 -16.12 -2.13 -4.15
N LYS A 96 -15.37 -2.70 -3.20
CA LYS A 96 -15.88 -3.44 -2.06
C LYS A 96 -15.18 -2.90 -0.83
N TRP A 97 -15.95 -2.68 0.22
CA TRP A 97 -15.41 -2.30 1.51
C TRP A 97 -16.11 -3.07 2.62
N GLU A 98 -15.40 -3.27 3.72
CA GLU A 98 -15.93 -3.97 4.89
C GLU A 98 -15.29 -3.38 6.14
N HIS A 99 -16.13 -2.97 7.10
CA HIS A 99 -15.70 -2.61 8.43
C HIS A 99 -15.95 -3.78 9.39
N VAL A 100 -14.91 -4.15 10.14
CA VAL A 100 -14.97 -5.19 11.15
C VAL A 100 -14.52 -4.60 12.47
N GLY A 101 -15.38 -4.62 13.50
CA GLY A 101 -15.08 -4.16 14.86
C GLY A 101 -14.05 -4.99 15.64
N SER A 102 -13.18 -5.73 14.94
CA SER A 102 -12.14 -6.60 15.50
C SER A 102 -10.84 -6.43 14.72
N TYR A 103 -9.72 -6.42 15.43
CA TYR A 103 -8.37 -6.34 14.85
C TYR A 103 -7.86 -7.65 14.28
N ARG A 104 -8.64 -8.73 14.35
CA ARG A 104 -8.22 -10.02 13.81
C ARG A 104 -8.28 -9.97 12.29
N LEU A 105 -7.11 -9.86 11.67
CA LEU A 105 -6.88 -10.13 10.25
C LEU A 105 -7.12 -11.63 10.01
N GLY A 106 -8.38 -12.06 9.93
CA GLY A 106 -8.69 -13.47 9.74
C GLY A 106 -10.13 -13.84 10.05
N GLY A 107 -10.94 -13.90 9.01
CA GLY A 107 -11.99 -14.89 8.88
C GLY A 107 -11.70 -15.64 7.58
N LYS A 108 -11.51 -16.97 7.64
CA LYS A 108 -11.52 -17.80 6.43
C LYS A 108 -12.73 -17.38 5.60
N SER A 109 -12.52 -16.92 4.37
CA SER A 109 -13.62 -16.87 3.40
C SER A 109 -14.33 -18.23 3.48
N LYS A 110 -15.66 -18.23 3.54
CA LYS A 110 -16.46 -19.45 3.50
C LYS A 110 -16.16 -20.30 2.25
N ASP A 111 -15.41 -19.74 1.29
CA ASP A 111 -14.94 -20.37 0.05
C ASP A 111 -13.46 -20.81 0.06
N GLY A 112 -12.82 -20.92 1.22
CA GLY A 112 -11.60 -21.73 1.37
C GLY A 112 -10.27 -21.14 0.91
N GLN A 113 -10.19 -19.93 0.33
CA GLN A 113 -8.91 -19.28 0.03
C GLN A 113 -9.03 -17.75 0.14
N SER A 114 -8.56 -17.16 1.25
CA SER A 114 -8.01 -15.81 1.14
C SER A 114 -6.57 -15.98 0.65
N LEU A 115 -6.34 -15.76 -0.64
CA LEU A 115 -5.01 -15.79 -1.26
C LEU A 115 -4.16 -14.57 -0.90
N LEU A 116 -4.75 -13.56 -0.27
CA LEU A 116 -4.09 -12.30 0.03
C LEU A 116 -3.23 -12.41 1.29
N LYS A 117 -1.96 -12.03 1.16
CA LYS A 117 -0.96 -11.99 2.22
C LYS A 117 -0.57 -10.54 2.49
N VAL A 118 -0.15 -10.24 3.71
CA VAL A 118 0.46 -8.94 4.02
C VAL A 118 1.76 -8.82 3.23
N VAL A 119 1.84 -7.79 2.39
CA VAL A 119 3.03 -7.50 1.56
C VAL A 119 3.73 -6.23 1.99
N ASP A 120 2.99 -5.29 2.58
CA ASP A 120 3.56 -4.11 3.24
C ASP A 120 2.63 -3.61 4.36
N SER A 121 3.18 -2.83 5.28
CA SER A 121 2.43 -2.16 6.33
C SER A 121 3.11 -0.88 6.79
N SER A 122 2.34 0.03 7.34
CA SER A 122 2.82 1.23 8.02
C SER A 122 2.05 1.42 9.32
N THR A 123 2.77 1.74 10.39
CA THR A 123 2.19 2.11 11.69
C THR A 123 2.12 3.63 11.87
N LYS A 124 2.33 4.39 10.80
CA LYS A 124 2.14 5.84 10.80
C LYS A 124 0.68 6.13 11.13
N ALA A 125 0.45 6.92 12.17
CA ALA A 125 -0.88 7.39 12.51
C ALA A 125 -1.32 8.52 11.58
N PHE A 126 -2.60 8.53 11.22
CA PHE A 126 -3.22 9.56 10.38
C PHE A 126 -4.68 9.77 10.78
N LYS A 127 -5.25 10.92 10.41
CA LYS A 127 -6.64 11.26 10.70
C LYS A 127 -7.56 10.63 9.66
N VAL A 128 -8.85 10.53 10.01
CA VAL A 128 -9.89 10.07 9.07
C VAL A 128 -9.99 11.01 7.87
N ASP A 129 -9.76 12.31 8.06
CA ASP A 129 -9.76 13.31 6.99
C ASP A 129 -8.68 13.02 5.93
N ASP A 130 -7.47 12.60 6.35
CA ASP A 130 -6.39 12.20 5.43
C ASP A 130 -6.81 11.03 4.52
N LEU A 131 -7.61 10.08 5.04
CA LEU A 131 -8.18 8.98 4.26
C LEU A 131 -9.23 9.49 3.28
N ARG A 132 -10.13 10.38 3.72
CA ARG A 132 -11.18 10.98 2.87
C ARG A 132 -10.58 11.79 1.73
N GLU A 133 -9.59 12.63 2.01
CA GLU A 133 -8.85 13.38 0.99
C GLU A 133 -8.19 12.43 -0.03
N SER A 134 -7.57 11.35 0.46
CA SER A 134 -6.93 10.36 -0.42
C SER A 134 -7.93 9.61 -1.32
N LEU A 135 -9.16 9.38 -0.85
CA LEU A 135 -10.25 8.85 -1.67
C LEU A 135 -10.78 9.88 -2.67
N GLU A 136 -10.81 11.16 -2.29
CA GLU A 136 -11.31 12.22 -3.15
C GLU A 136 -10.40 12.47 -4.36
N GLU A 137 -9.09 12.35 -4.20
CA GLU A 137 -8.15 12.53 -5.30
C GLU A 137 -8.31 11.51 -6.43
N ILE A 138 -8.75 10.30 -6.10
CA ILE A 138 -8.99 9.25 -7.10
C ILE A 138 -10.36 9.40 -7.78
N ARG A 139 -11.20 10.38 -7.40
CA ARG A 139 -12.56 10.58 -7.94
C ARG A 139 -12.60 10.54 -9.47
N HIS A 140 -11.62 11.15 -10.12
CA HIS A 140 -11.56 11.25 -11.57
C HIS A 140 -10.79 10.11 -12.26
N THR A 141 -10.21 9.19 -11.48
CA THR A 141 -9.48 8.03 -12.00
C THR A 141 -10.45 7.03 -12.63
N LYS A 142 -10.04 6.44 -13.75
CA LYS A 142 -10.74 5.34 -14.41
C LYS A 142 -9.95 4.07 -14.22
N TYR A 143 -10.59 3.05 -13.69
CA TYR A 143 -9.99 1.75 -13.45
C TYR A 143 -10.52 0.71 -14.41
N GLY A 144 -9.64 -0.14 -14.94
CA GLY A 144 -10.02 -1.14 -15.94
C GLY A 144 -8.81 -1.85 -16.56
N LYS A 145 -9.07 -2.97 -17.25
CA LYS A 145 -8.04 -3.70 -18.02
C LYS A 145 -7.76 -3.12 -19.41
N GLN A 146 -8.43 -2.02 -19.76
CA GLN A 146 -8.38 -1.40 -21.08
C GLN A 146 -7.28 -0.34 -21.11
N SER A 147 -6.69 -0.11 -22.29
CA SER A 147 -5.70 0.96 -22.48
C SER A 147 -6.26 2.32 -22.05
N GLY A 148 -5.44 3.12 -21.36
CA GLY A 148 -5.84 4.42 -20.82
C GLY A 148 -6.61 4.37 -19.49
N CYS A 149 -6.77 3.18 -18.88
CA CYS A 149 -7.26 3.02 -17.52
C CYS A 149 -6.12 2.58 -16.59
N VAL A 150 -6.24 2.93 -15.31
CA VAL A 150 -5.41 2.39 -14.25
C VAL A 150 -5.85 0.94 -13.96
N PRO A 151 -4.93 -0.03 -13.83
CA PRO A 151 -5.28 -1.39 -13.42
C PRO A 151 -6.06 -1.41 -12.09
N PHE A 152 -6.89 -2.43 -11.87
CA PHE A 152 -7.68 -2.51 -10.63
C PHE A 152 -6.79 -2.67 -9.41
N GLU A 153 -5.69 -3.40 -9.60
CA GLU A 153 -4.67 -3.72 -8.62
C GLU A 153 -3.91 -2.44 -8.18
N GLU A 154 -3.81 -1.41 -9.01
CA GLU A 154 -3.14 -0.18 -8.59
C GLU A 154 -3.95 0.67 -7.60
N PHE A 155 -5.25 0.37 -7.39
CA PHE A 155 -6.08 1.13 -6.45
C PHE A 155 -5.56 1.06 -5.01
N ALA A 156 -5.39 -0.15 -4.46
CA ALA A 156 -4.95 -0.30 -3.07
C ALA A 156 -3.49 0.12 -2.90
N LEU A 157 -2.66 -0.13 -3.91
CA LEU A 157 -1.26 0.27 -3.96
C LEU A 157 -1.11 1.79 -3.80
N ARG A 158 -1.73 2.57 -4.69
CA ARG A 158 -1.63 4.04 -4.69
C ARG A 158 -2.17 4.64 -3.39
N LEU A 159 -3.27 4.09 -2.87
CA LEU A 159 -3.85 4.55 -1.62
C LEU A 159 -2.94 4.20 -0.42
N PHE A 160 -2.30 3.03 -0.41
CA PHE A 160 -1.30 2.66 0.58
C PHE A 160 -0.13 3.63 0.58
N GLU A 161 0.49 3.88 -0.58
CA GLU A 161 1.70 4.71 -0.67
C GLU A 161 1.47 6.13 -0.18
N ARG A 162 0.30 6.67 -0.49
CA ARG A 162 -0.12 8.00 -0.03
C ARG A 162 -0.27 8.05 1.49
N LEU A 163 -1.00 7.10 2.08
CA LEU A 163 -1.24 7.08 3.53
C LEU A 163 0.04 6.73 4.32
N ALA A 164 0.82 5.78 3.80
CA ALA A 164 2.10 5.37 4.39
C ALA A 164 3.18 6.46 4.22
N GLY A 165 3.08 7.30 3.18
CA GLY A 165 4.07 8.32 2.83
C GLY A 165 5.36 7.73 2.23
N ARG A 166 5.27 6.56 1.60
CA ARG A 166 6.42 5.87 0.98
C ARG A 166 5.93 4.96 -0.15
N ALA A 167 6.78 4.76 -1.16
CA ALA A 167 6.55 3.76 -2.19
C ALA A 167 6.65 2.34 -1.60
N CYS A 168 5.83 1.42 -2.13
CA CYS A 168 5.88 -0.01 -1.79
C CYS A 168 6.39 -0.89 -2.93
N GLU A 169 6.49 -0.32 -4.13
CA GLU A 169 7.19 -0.88 -5.29
C GLU A 169 8.43 -0.07 -5.66
N GLY A 170 9.32 -0.71 -6.42
CA GLY A 170 10.49 -0.07 -7.00
C GLY A 170 11.82 -0.54 -6.40
N GLN A 171 12.88 0.12 -6.85
CA GLN A 171 14.25 -0.23 -6.52
C GLN A 171 14.68 0.36 -5.17
N ARG A 172 15.34 -0.44 -4.36
CA ARG A 172 15.86 -0.09 -3.04
C ARG A 172 17.26 -0.67 -2.86
N ASP A 173 18.16 0.17 -2.33
CA ASP A 173 19.52 -0.26 -2.00
C ASP A 173 19.51 -1.23 -0.83
N LEU A 174 20.26 -2.33 -0.96
CA LEU A 174 20.39 -3.36 0.07
C LEU A 174 21.65 -3.21 0.92
N ASP A 175 22.51 -2.23 0.61
CA ASP A 175 23.76 -1.99 1.34
C ASP A 175 23.57 -0.87 2.38
N PRO A 176 23.27 -1.20 3.65
CA PRO A 176 22.99 -0.21 4.70
C PRO A 176 24.21 0.64 5.08
N LEU A 177 25.41 0.32 4.58
CA LEU A 177 26.66 0.96 4.97
C LEU A 177 27.09 2.12 4.05
N LYS A 178 26.44 2.36 2.91
CA LYS A 178 26.82 3.45 1.98
C LYS A 178 26.40 4.86 2.42
N GLY A 179 25.72 5.01 3.56
CA GLY A 179 25.29 6.30 4.11
C GLY A 179 25.91 6.69 5.46
N VAL A 180 26.78 5.86 6.04
CA VAL A 180 27.49 6.19 7.28
C VAL A 180 28.84 6.79 6.88
N GLU A 181 28.91 8.12 6.78
CA GLU A 181 30.21 8.80 6.84
C GLU A 181 30.85 8.42 8.18
N HIS A 182 31.84 7.53 8.13
CA HIS A 182 32.74 7.36 9.26
C HIS A 182 33.39 8.72 9.52
N PRO A 183 33.30 9.29 10.74
CA PRO A 183 34.11 10.44 11.08
C PRO A 183 35.56 10.01 10.90
N SER A 184 36.21 10.56 9.87
CA SER A 184 37.62 10.31 9.58
C SER A 184 38.40 10.52 10.86
N ALA A 185 39.02 9.43 11.34
CA ALA A 185 39.95 9.48 12.45
C ALA A 185 41.03 10.49 12.07
N LYS A 186 41.04 11.64 12.74
CA LYS A 186 42.15 12.59 12.65
C LYS A 186 43.42 11.83 12.99
N GLY A 187 44.31 11.74 12.00
CA GLY A 187 45.61 11.13 12.14
C GLY A 187 46.36 11.69 13.35
N SER A 188 46.59 10.82 14.33
CA SER A 188 47.68 10.99 15.28
C SER A 188 48.91 10.35 14.63
N SER A 189 49.61 11.12 13.80
CA SER A 189 50.96 10.78 13.37
C SER A 189 51.91 11.07 14.53
N GLY A 190 52.12 10.07 15.37
CA GLY A 190 53.30 9.98 16.21
C GLY A 190 54.51 9.66 15.33
N GLN A 191 55.50 10.55 15.29
CA GLN A 191 56.89 10.17 15.03
C GLN A 191 57.81 10.75 16.11
N HIS A 192 58.07 9.86 17.06
CA HIS A 192 59.34 9.57 17.72
C HIS A 192 60.60 10.23 17.12
N GLN A 193 61.39 10.91 17.95
CA GLN A 193 62.85 10.75 17.93
C GLN A 193 63.42 10.96 19.34
N GLN A 194 63.96 9.87 19.89
CA GLN A 194 64.87 9.85 21.03
C GLN A 194 66.24 10.39 20.60
N ARG A 195 66.93 11.12 21.49
CA ARG A 195 68.35 10.84 21.74
C ARG A 195 68.80 11.33 23.13
N LEU A 196 69.31 10.37 23.89
CA LEU A 196 69.92 10.49 25.21
C LEU A 196 71.37 11.01 25.13
N SER A 197 71.79 11.59 26.27
CA SER A 197 73.14 11.53 26.90
C SER A 197 74.08 12.74 26.75
N ARG A 198 74.28 13.36 27.92
CA ARG A 198 75.44 14.11 28.43
C ARG A 198 75.81 15.45 27.80
#